data_AF-A0A1F4QMK0-F1
#
_entry.id   AF-A0A1F4QMK0-F1
#
_cell.length_a   1.000
_cell.length_b   1.000
_cell.length_c   1.000
_cell.angle_alpha   90.00
_cell.angle_beta   90.00
_cell.angle_gamma   90.00
#
_symmetry.space_group_name_H-M   'P 1'
#
loop_
_entity.id
_entity.type
_entity.pdbx_description
1 polymer ?
#
loop_
_entity_poly.entity_id
_entity_poly.type
_entity_poly.pdbx_seq_one_letter_code
_entity_poly.pdbx_strand_id
1 'polypeptide(L)'
;MIINMFYVTASVSVLLGLVVFFYAKYQLSYAQRLLADSKDQLRNARRESETERRESQLKIKDEIYRRRKEFEMELKKERIESERLRDRLNSKLDDLENKEKRIDDIKQELQHKERELLRSMDALHINENKLKKIYTDLISKLESIGGMSKEEARKNLLDTLEAEVRLSNEKWIQKVEDQTREKAKERATDIIVTAMQRYTADLITPNSSGVVQLPNDEMKGRIIGKEGRNIKSLEMATGMEFVIGDTPEIITISGFNPIRREVARRSLEKLIMDGRINPTRIEDTVLQCEKEIDEIIAEKGKETVLEFNLQGVSPEVVTTLGKLYFRTSYSQNVLMHSKEVAFFSRMIAEELGLDGEIALRGGLFHDLGKAVTAEVEGPHALIGADIAKRGGEDPRVINAIAAHHEEVPFASIYSPIVLVADIVSASRPGARRETFSAYIKRLEKLEDIANSFDGVKRAFALQAGREIRILVEEEHLDDEKTKILARDIARKIEDEMNYPGQIRVNVIREKRAVEYAR
;
A
#
# COMPACT_ATOMS: atom_id res chain seq x y z
N MET A 1 -123.66 7.82 -40.32
CA MET A 1 -122.51 6.89 -40.34
C MET A 1 -121.28 7.48 -41.04
N ILE A 2 -121.43 8.09 -42.22
CA ILE A 2 -120.31 8.63 -43.03
C ILE A 2 -119.54 9.77 -42.34
N ILE A 3 -120.22 10.69 -41.64
CA ILE A 3 -119.59 11.84 -40.97
C ILE A 3 -118.67 11.39 -39.82
N ASN A 4 -119.07 10.41 -39.01
CA ASN A 4 -118.22 9.86 -37.94
C ASN A 4 -116.97 9.16 -38.51
N MET A 5 -117.06 8.54 -39.68
CA MET A 5 -115.93 7.89 -40.34
C MET A 5 -114.87 8.91 -40.78
N PHE A 6 -115.28 10.08 -41.28
CA PHE A 6 -114.37 11.17 -41.66
C PHE A 6 -113.60 11.74 -40.46
N TYR A 7 -114.27 11.95 -39.32
CA TYR A 7 -113.61 12.44 -38.10
C TYR A 7 -112.60 11.42 -37.54
N VAL A 8 -112.91 10.12 -37.61
CA VAL A 8 -111.98 9.05 -37.21
C VAL A 8 -110.77 9.00 -38.16
N THR A 9 -110.97 9.09 -39.48
CA THR A 9 -109.84 9.11 -40.43
C THR A 9 -108.98 10.36 -40.31
N ALA A 10 -109.57 11.53 -40.02
CA ALA A 10 -108.84 12.78 -39.82
C ALA A 10 -108.01 12.75 -38.52
N SER A 11 -108.58 12.24 -37.43
CA SER A 11 -107.88 12.11 -36.14
C SER A 11 -106.76 11.06 -36.21
N VAL A 12 -106.94 9.94 -36.91
CA VAL A 12 -105.87 8.97 -37.17
C VAL A 12 -104.75 9.58 -38.03
N SER A 13 -105.08 10.35 -39.07
CA SER A 13 -104.08 11.05 -39.90
C SER A 13 -103.25 12.05 -39.10
N VAL A 14 -103.89 12.82 -38.22
CA VAL A 14 -103.21 13.77 -37.33
C VAL A 14 -102.32 13.03 -36.33
N LEU A 15 -102.80 11.93 -35.75
CA LEU A 15 -102.02 11.13 -34.82
C LEU A 15 -100.79 10.51 -35.51
N LEU A 16 -100.95 9.98 -36.73
CA LEU A 16 -99.85 9.46 -37.54
C LEU A 16 -98.84 10.55 -37.88
N GLY A 17 -99.32 11.74 -38.27
CA GLY A 17 -98.49 12.90 -38.55
C GLY A 17 -97.69 13.36 -37.33
N LEU A 18 -98.29 13.36 -36.14
CA LEU A 18 -97.60 13.66 -34.88
C LEU A 18 -96.55 12.60 -34.54
N VAL A 19 -96.86 11.31 -34.68
CA VAL A 19 -95.89 10.23 -34.44
C VAL A 19 -94.70 10.35 -35.39
N VAL A 20 -94.93 10.59 -36.69
CA VAL A 20 -93.86 10.79 -37.67
C VAL A 20 -93.05 12.06 -37.35
N PHE A 21 -93.69 13.15 -36.95
CA PHE A 21 -93.01 14.39 -36.55
C PHE A 21 -92.12 14.20 -35.31
N PHE A 22 -92.63 13.56 -34.27
CA PHE A 22 -91.84 13.27 -33.05
C PHE A 22 -90.72 12.28 -33.33
N TYR A 23 -90.94 11.27 -34.18
CA TYR A 23 -89.90 10.33 -34.60
C TYR A 23 -88.81 11.02 -35.42
N ALA A 24 -89.17 11.87 -36.38
CA ALA A 24 -88.22 12.66 -37.16
C ALA A 24 -87.43 13.63 -36.27
N LYS A 25 -88.09 14.30 -35.32
CA LYS A 25 -87.43 15.17 -34.35
C LYS A 25 -86.48 14.41 -33.43
N TYR A 26 -86.87 13.21 -33.00
CA TYR A 26 -86.02 12.32 -32.20
C TYR A 26 -84.77 11.88 -32.98
N GLN A 27 -84.94 11.41 -34.22
CA GLN A 27 -83.85 11.01 -35.11
C GLN A 27 -82.89 12.18 -35.41
N LEU A 28 -83.42 13.39 -35.67
CA LEU A 28 -82.60 14.58 -35.89
C LEU A 28 -81.81 14.96 -34.63
N SER A 29 -82.44 14.91 -33.46
CA SER A 29 -81.77 15.18 -32.18
C SER A 29 -80.69 14.14 -31.87
N TYR A 30 -80.94 12.87 -32.20
CA TYR A 30 -79.98 11.79 -32.05
C TYR A 30 -78.78 11.96 -33.00
N ALA A 31 -79.03 12.28 -34.28
CA ALA A 31 -77.99 12.56 -35.25
C ALA A 31 -77.13 13.78 -34.87
N GLN A 32 -77.75 14.84 -34.34
CA GLN A 32 -77.02 16.02 -33.85
C GLN A 32 -76.14 15.69 -32.64
N ARG A 33 -76.62 14.85 -31.70
CA ARG A 33 -75.82 14.37 -30.56
C ARG A 33 -74.64 13.52 -31.02
N LEU A 34 -74.87 12.59 -31.94
CA LEU A 34 -73.81 11.73 -32.49
C LEU A 34 -72.75 12.55 -33.23
N LEU A 35 -73.16 13.57 -33.98
CA LEU A 35 -72.25 14.48 -34.69
C LEU A 35 -71.46 15.37 -33.72
N ALA A 36 -72.08 15.83 -32.63
CA ALA A 36 -71.40 16.56 -31.57
C ALA A 36 -70.36 15.69 -30.85
N ASP A 37 -70.73 14.45 -30.50
CA ASP A 37 -69.83 13.49 -29.86
C ASP A 37 -68.66 13.11 -30.78
N SER A 38 -68.92 12.85 -32.06
CA SER A 38 -67.87 12.58 -33.06
C SER A 38 -66.91 13.77 -33.23
N LYS A 39 -67.42 15.02 -33.21
CA LYS A 39 -66.58 16.22 -33.25
C LYS A 39 -65.73 16.37 -32.00
N ASP A 40 -66.29 16.08 -30.83
CA ASP A 40 -65.56 16.12 -29.56
C ASP A 40 -64.48 15.03 -29.50
N GLN A 41 -64.78 13.81 -29.94
CA GLN A 41 -63.80 12.73 -30.08
C GLN A 41 -62.67 13.10 -31.04
N LEU A 42 -62.98 13.66 -32.22
CA LEU A 42 -61.96 14.14 -33.16
C LEU A 42 -61.11 15.27 -32.59
N ARG A 43 -61.71 16.18 -31.81
CA ARG A 43 -60.97 17.26 -31.15
C ARG A 43 -60.04 16.70 -30.07
N ASN A 44 -60.49 15.72 -29.29
CA ASN A 44 -59.69 15.08 -28.26
C ASN A 44 -58.53 14.27 -28.89
N ALA A 45 -58.80 13.48 -29.92
CA ALA A 45 -57.77 12.74 -30.65
C ALA A 45 -56.71 13.68 -31.27
N ARG A 46 -57.12 14.84 -31.80
CA ARG A 46 -56.16 15.87 -32.28
C ARG A 46 -55.31 16.45 -31.15
N ARG A 47 -55.92 16.77 -30.01
CA ARG A 47 -55.18 17.28 -28.84
C ARG A 47 -54.18 16.24 -28.32
N GLU A 48 -54.60 14.99 -28.20
CA GLU A 48 -53.76 13.88 -27.77
C GLU A 48 -52.57 13.67 -28.73
N SER A 49 -52.82 13.68 -30.03
CA SER A 49 -51.77 13.60 -31.05
C SER A 49 -50.80 14.79 -31.00
N GLU A 50 -51.31 16.00 -30.75
CA GLU A 50 -50.44 17.19 -30.56
C GLU A 50 -49.60 17.09 -29.29
N THR A 51 -50.17 16.61 -28.18
CA THR A 51 -49.42 16.39 -26.94
C THR A 51 -48.36 15.32 -27.10
N GLU A 52 -48.70 14.18 -27.71
CA GLU A 52 -47.77 13.10 -27.98
C GLU A 52 -46.63 13.56 -28.89
N ARG A 53 -46.95 14.34 -29.93
CA ARG A 53 -45.93 14.93 -30.82
C ARG A 53 -44.98 15.87 -30.05
N ARG A 54 -45.50 16.70 -29.15
CA ARG A 54 -44.67 17.61 -28.33
C ARG A 54 -43.80 16.83 -27.36
N GLU A 55 -44.33 15.81 -26.69
CA GLU A 55 -43.57 14.94 -25.79
C GLU A 55 -42.47 14.18 -26.53
N SER A 56 -42.77 13.64 -27.72
CA SER A 56 -41.79 12.96 -28.57
C SER A 56 -40.67 13.91 -29.00
N GLN A 57 -41.01 15.15 -29.39
CA GLN A 57 -40.01 16.17 -29.73
C GLN A 57 -39.13 16.57 -28.54
N LEU A 58 -39.69 16.63 -27.32
CA LEU A 58 -38.92 16.87 -26.11
C LEU A 58 -37.97 15.71 -25.80
N LYS A 59 -38.45 14.46 -25.88
CA LYS A 59 -37.61 13.26 -25.70
C LYS A 59 -36.44 13.22 -26.68
N ILE A 60 -36.69 13.54 -27.96
CA ILE A 60 -35.63 13.62 -28.98
C ILE A 60 -34.61 14.72 -28.64
N LYS A 61 -35.06 15.90 -28.19
CA LYS A 61 -34.15 16.98 -27.78
C LYS A 61 -33.30 16.58 -26.58
N ASP A 62 -33.89 15.94 -25.59
CA ASP A 62 -33.17 15.45 -24.40
C ASP A 62 -32.15 14.37 -24.78
N GLU A 63 -32.49 13.46 -25.69
CA GLU A 63 -31.55 12.44 -26.17
C GLU A 63 -30.39 13.06 -26.95
N ILE A 64 -30.66 14.03 -27.84
CA ILE A 64 -29.61 14.77 -28.57
C ILE A 64 -28.70 15.50 -27.59
N TYR A 65 -29.26 16.16 -26.58
CA TYR A 65 -28.49 16.86 -25.56
C TYR A 65 -27.61 15.89 -24.75
N ARG A 66 -28.17 14.73 -24.37
CA ARG A 66 -27.43 13.68 -23.65
C ARG A 66 -26.28 13.14 -24.48
N ARG A 67 -26.52 12.76 -25.74
CA ARG A 67 -25.48 12.28 -26.66
C ARG A 67 -24.39 13.32 -26.90
N ARG A 68 -24.75 14.61 -27.04
CA ARG A 68 -23.78 15.69 -27.18
C ARG A 68 -22.89 15.82 -25.94
N LYS A 69 -23.48 15.71 -24.75
CA LYS A 69 -22.74 15.74 -23.48
C LYS A 69 -21.82 14.53 -23.32
N GLU A 70 -22.28 13.34 -23.69
CA GLU A 70 -21.47 12.10 -23.73
C GLU A 70 -20.27 12.28 -24.69
N PHE A 71 -20.50 12.78 -25.89
CA PHE A 71 -19.45 13.06 -26.88
C PHE A 71 -18.45 14.12 -26.42
N GLU A 72 -18.90 15.20 -25.76
CA GLU A 72 -18.00 16.22 -25.18
C GLU A 72 -17.12 15.64 -24.05
N MET A 73 -17.65 14.70 -23.26
CA MET A 73 -16.85 13.99 -22.26
C MET A 73 -15.84 13.05 -22.90
N GLU A 74 -16.21 12.34 -23.96
CA GLU A 74 -15.33 11.43 -24.71
C GLU A 74 -14.18 12.20 -25.36
N LEU A 75 -14.46 13.30 -26.06
CA LEU A 75 -13.45 14.21 -26.60
C LEU A 75 -12.50 14.75 -25.53
N LYS A 76 -13.02 15.08 -24.34
CA LYS A 76 -12.18 15.53 -23.22
C LYS A 76 -11.26 14.42 -22.73
N LYS A 77 -11.74 13.16 -22.66
CA LYS A 77 -10.93 12.00 -22.30
C LYS A 77 -9.83 11.75 -23.33
N GLU A 78 -10.18 11.70 -24.62
CA GLU A 78 -9.20 11.51 -25.70
C GLU A 78 -8.14 12.61 -25.71
N ARG A 79 -8.53 13.87 -25.46
CA ARG A 79 -7.59 14.98 -25.36
C ARG A 79 -6.59 14.81 -24.21
N ILE A 80 -7.07 14.40 -23.04
CA ILE A 80 -6.22 14.14 -21.86
C ILE A 80 -5.27 12.96 -22.14
N GLU A 81 -5.75 11.89 -22.79
CA GLU A 81 -4.90 10.77 -23.18
C GLU A 81 -3.84 11.17 -24.21
N SER A 82 -4.21 11.99 -25.19
CA SER A 82 -3.29 12.53 -26.20
C SER A 82 -2.21 13.43 -25.59
N GLU A 83 -2.59 14.30 -24.64
CA GLU A 83 -1.64 15.13 -23.87
C GLU A 83 -0.69 14.25 -23.03
N ARG A 84 -1.20 13.23 -22.33
CA ARG A 84 -0.37 12.27 -21.60
C ARG A 84 0.61 11.51 -22.50
N LEU A 85 0.17 11.12 -23.70
CA LEU A 85 1.02 10.41 -24.66
C LEU A 85 2.13 11.34 -25.17
N ARG A 86 1.83 12.62 -25.42
CA ARG A 86 2.84 13.64 -25.77
C ARG A 86 3.84 13.86 -24.66
N ASP A 87 3.39 14.01 -23.42
CA ASP A 87 4.30 14.21 -22.28
C ASP A 87 5.25 13.01 -22.11
N ARG A 88 4.73 11.80 -22.28
CA ARG A 88 5.54 10.57 -22.26
C ARG A 88 6.54 10.50 -23.41
N LEU A 89 6.16 11.00 -24.60
CA LEU A 89 7.05 11.06 -25.75
C LEU A 89 8.17 12.11 -25.54
N ASN A 90 7.82 13.28 -25.01
CA ASN A 90 8.79 14.34 -24.70
C ASN A 90 9.78 13.90 -23.63
N SER A 91 9.31 13.25 -22.55
CA SER A 91 10.21 12.67 -21.55
C SER A 91 11.17 11.64 -22.15
N LYS A 92 10.71 10.81 -23.10
CA LYS A 92 11.60 9.88 -23.82
C LYS A 92 12.61 10.60 -24.71
N LEU A 93 12.25 11.74 -25.31
CA LEU A 93 13.16 12.55 -26.11
C LEU A 93 14.25 13.18 -25.22
N ASP A 94 13.87 13.73 -24.07
CA ASP A 94 14.82 14.28 -23.09
C ASP A 94 15.80 13.20 -22.57
N ASP A 95 15.29 12.00 -22.29
CA ASP A 95 16.12 10.85 -21.89
C ASP A 95 17.12 10.44 -22.99
N LEU A 96 16.70 10.49 -24.26
CA LEU A 96 17.58 10.20 -25.40
C LEU A 96 18.65 11.27 -25.56
N GLU A 97 18.30 12.55 -25.43
CA GLU A 97 19.26 13.65 -25.50
C GLU A 97 20.30 13.58 -24.38
N ASN A 98 19.88 13.20 -23.17
CA ASN A 98 20.79 12.97 -22.04
C ASN A 98 21.72 11.77 -22.28
N LYS A 99 21.22 10.69 -22.89
CA LYS A 99 22.06 9.54 -23.29
C LYS A 99 23.07 9.94 -24.35
N GLU A 100 22.67 10.75 -25.32
CA GLU A 100 23.57 11.24 -26.37
C GLU A 100 24.71 12.09 -25.78
N LYS A 101 24.39 13.03 -24.89
CA LYS A 101 25.42 13.81 -24.15
C LYS A 101 26.38 12.91 -23.38
N ARG A 102 25.86 11.90 -22.68
CA ARG A 102 26.68 10.94 -21.92
C ARG A 102 27.60 10.13 -22.82
N ILE A 103 27.16 9.75 -24.02
CA ILE A 103 28.00 9.05 -25.00
C ILE A 103 29.14 9.96 -25.48
N ASP A 104 28.85 11.23 -25.74
CA ASP A 104 29.87 12.22 -26.14
C ASP A 104 30.89 12.47 -25.02
N ASP A 105 30.45 12.57 -23.76
CA ASP A 105 31.34 12.68 -22.60
C ASP A 105 32.28 11.48 -22.48
N ILE A 106 31.73 10.25 -22.59
CA ILE A 106 32.52 9.01 -22.57
C ILE A 106 33.55 9.00 -23.71
N LYS A 107 33.16 9.47 -24.90
CA LYS A 107 34.06 9.53 -26.06
C LYS A 107 35.22 10.50 -25.82
N GLN A 108 34.95 11.66 -25.21
CA GLN A 108 36.00 12.62 -24.83
C GLN A 108 36.93 12.06 -23.75
N GLU A 109 36.38 11.39 -22.74
CA GLU A 109 37.17 10.73 -21.69
C GLU A 109 38.06 9.62 -22.27
N LEU A 110 37.52 8.81 -23.19
CA LEU A 110 38.27 7.76 -23.87
C LEU A 110 39.44 8.35 -24.68
N GLN A 111 39.21 9.42 -25.44
CA GLN A 111 40.26 10.13 -26.16
C GLN A 111 41.30 10.75 -25.22
N HIS A 112 40.90 11.17 -24.02
CA HIS A 112 41.85 11.65 -23.02
C HIS A 112 42.72 10.50 -22.50
N LYS A 113 42.11 9.39 -22.10
CA LYS A 113 42.81 8.18 -21.64
C LYS A 113 43.75 7.60 -22.70
N GLU A 114 43.34 7.59 -23.96
CA GLU A 114 44.18 7.11 -25.07
C GLU A 114 45.44 7.98 -25.24
N ARG A 115 45.31 9.31 -25.10
CA ARG A 115 46.44 10.23 -25.11
C ARG A 115 47.35 10.06 -23.88
N GLU A 116 46.77 9.81 -22.70
CA GLU A 116 47.56 9.50 -21.50
C GLU A 116 48.31 8.18 -21.63
N LEU A 117 47.68 7.15 -22.21
CA LEU A 117 48.29 5.85 -22.46
C LEU A 117 49.49 5.98 -23.41
N LEU A 118 49.32 6.71 -24.52
CA LEU A 118 50.41 7.02 -25.46
C LEU A 118 51.57 7.72 -24.77
N ARG A 119 51.30 8.74 -23.95
CA ARG A 119 52.33 9.42 -23.15
C ARG A 119 53.01 8.49 -22.16
N SER A 120 52.25 7.60 -21.52
CA SER A 120 52.77 6.61 -20.58
C SER A 120 53.68 5.60 -21.29
N MET A 121 53.29 5.13 -22.48
CA MET A 121 54.11 4.25 -23.32
C MET A 121 55.41 4.92 -23.74
N ASP A 122 55.37 6.18 -24.18
CA ASP A 122 56.57 6.95 -24.52
C ASP A 122 57.49 7.13 -23.30
N ALA A 123 56.92 7.46 -22.13
CA ALA A 123 57.66 7.58 -20.89
C ALA A 123 58.29 6.24 -20.45
N LEU A 124 57.56 5.14 -20.62
CA LEU A 124 58.05 3.77 -20.39
C LEU A 124 59.24 3.48 -21.29
N HIS A 125 59.13 3.78 -22.58
CA HIS A 125 60.22 3.55 -23.54
C HIS A 125 61.47 4.39 -23.23
N ILE A 126 61.29 5.65 -22.85
CA ILE A 126 62.38 6.52 -22.38
C ILE A 126 63.02 5.94 -21.11
N ASN A 127 62.21 5.51 -20.15
CA ASN A 127 62.70 4.93 -18.90
C ASN A 127 63.42 3.60 -19.15
N GLU A 128 62.93 2.76 -20.05
CA GLU A 128 63.56 1.49 -20.43
C GLU A 128 64.96 1.73 -21.03
N ASN A 129 65.08 2.74 -21.90
CA ASN A 129 66.37 3.16 -22.45
C ASN A 129 67.31 3.75 -21.40
N LYS A 130 66.78 4.53 -20.44
CA LYS A 130 67.55 5.02 -19.29
C LYS A 130 68.01 3.87 -18.40
N LEU A 131 67.14 2.90 -18.12
CA LEU A 131 67.44 1.71 -17.32
C LEU A 131 68.52 0.88 -17.97
N LYS A 132 68.47 0.66 -19.29
CA LYS A 132 69.55 -0.01 -20.03
C LYS A 132 70.88 0.73 -19.87
N LYS A 133 70.89 2.07 -19.98
CA LYS A 133 72.08 2.89 -19.76
C LYS A 133 72.62 2.79 -18.33
N ILE A 134 71.74 2.94 -17.34
CA ILE A 134 72.10 2.83 -15.92
C ILE A 134 72.60 1.43 -15.60
N TYR A 135 72.00 0.38 -16.17
CA TYR A 135 72.43 -1.00 -16.01
C TYR A 135 73.82 -1.24 -16.59
N THR A 136 74.12 -0.72 -17.79
CA THR A 136 75.47 -0.77 -18.36
C THR A 136 76.49 0.03 -17.54
N ASP A 137 76.12 1.21 -17.05
CA ASP A 137 76.98 2.04 -16.21
C ASP A 137 77.23 1.40 -14.83
N LEU A 138 76.22 0.74 -14.27
CA LEU A 138 76.31 0.03 -12.99
C LEU A 138 77.22 -1.19 -13.12
N ILE A 139 77.11 -1.97 -14.21
CA ILE A 139 78.03 -3.08 -14.51
C ILE A 139 79.47 -2.55 -14.62
N SER A 140 79.69 -1.48 -15.38
CA SER A 140 81.02 -0.85 -15.53
C SER A 140 81.58 -0.33 -14.21
N LYS A 141 80.75 0.30 -13.37
CA LYS A 141 81.16 0.78 -12.04
C LYS A 141 81.42 -0.36 -11.06
N LEU A 142 80.64 -1.44 -11.09
CA LEU A 142 80.87 -2.64 -10.29
C LEU A 142 82.16 -3.35 -10.71
N GLU A 143 82.46 -3.41 -12.02
CA GLU A 143 83.75 -3.88 -12.57
C GLU A 143 84.93 -3.01 -12.08
N SER A 144 84.73 -1.72 -11.86
CA SER A 144 85.77 -0.78 -11.43
C SER A 144 85.97 -0.68 -9.91
N ILE A 145 84.96 -0.99 -9.10
CA ILE A 145 84.93 -0.62 -7.66
C ILE A 145 84.97 -1.83 -6.71
N GLY A 146 84.53 -3.01 -7.14
CA GLY A 146 84.46 -4.18 -6.25
C GLY A 146 85.09 -5.40 -6.89
N GLY A 147 86.04 -6.03 -6.21
CA GLY A 147 86.48 -7.40 -6.53
C GLY A 147 85.39 -8.46 -6.27
N MET A 148 84.15 -8.20 -6.67
CA MET A 148 83.00 -9.10 -6.65
C MET A 148 82.81 -9.75 -8.03
N SER A 149 82.28 -10.97 -8.05
CA SER A 149 81.98 -11.65 -9.31
C SER A 149 80.72 -11.09 -9.97
N LYS A 150 80.64 -11.19 -11.30
CA LYS A 150 79.52 -10.71 -12.11
C LYS A 150 78.17 -11.33 -11.69
N GLU A 151 78.18 -12.58 -11.22
CA GLU A 151 77.00 -13.25 -10.67
C GLU A 151 76.50 -12.63 -9.35
N GLU A 152 77.39 -12.28 -8.42
CA GLU A 152 77.01 -11.77 -7.08
C GLU A 152 76.37 -10.38 -7.15
N ALA A 153 76.93 -9.49 -7.99
CA ALA A 153 76.40 -8.16 -8.22
C ALA A 153 75.00 -8.22 -8.87
N ARG A 154 74.81 -9.12 -9.84
CA ARG A 154 73.54 -9.31 -10.52
C ARG A 154 72.47 -9.87 -9.57
N LYS A 155 72.85 -10.78 -8.68
CA LYS A 155 71.95 -11.38 -7.70
C LYS A 155 71.44 -10.37 -6.68
N ASN A 156 72.34 -9.59 -6.05
CA ASN A 156 71.94 -8.55 -5.10
C ASN A 156 71.02 -7.49 -5.72
N LEU A 157 71.27 -7.10 -6.97
CA LEU A 157 70.41 -6.14 -7.67
C LEU A 157 69.01 -6.72 -7.92
N LEU A 158 68.93 -7.99 -8.34
CA LEU A 158 67.66 -8.69 -8.55
C LEU A 158 66.87 -8.82 -7.24
N ASP A 159 67.52 -9.22 -6.16
CA ASP A 159 66.88 -9.38 -4.85
C ASP A 159 66.32 -8.04 -4.31
N THR A 160 67.03 -6.93 -4.54
CA THR A 160 66.58 -5.59 -4.14
C THR A 160 65.39 -5.13 -4.99
N LEU A 161 65.45 -5.36 -6.30
CA LEU A 161 64.38 -5.00 -7.24
C LEU A 161 63.11 -5.82 -6.96
N GLU A 162 63.26 -7.11 -6.65
CA GLU A 162 62.14 -8.00 -6.31
C GLU A 162 61.43 -7.51 -5.03
N ALA A 163 62.17 -7.14 -4.00
CA ALA A 163 61.61 -6.61 -2.77
C ALA A 163 60.83 -5.29 -3.00
N GLU A 164 61.36 -4.39 -3.83
CA GLU A 164 60.72 -3.10 -4.12
C GLU A 164 59.46 -3.25 -4.99
N VAL A 165 59.50 -4.13 -6.00
CA VAL A 165 58.35 -4.47 -6.83
C VAL A 165 57.25 -5.15 -6.01
N ARG A 166 57.62 -6.04 -5.09
CA ARG A 166 56.66 -6.71 -4.21
C ARG A 166 55.91 -5.71 -3.31
N LEU A 167 56.64 -4.79 -2.68
CA LEU A 167 56.04 -3.76 -1.82
C LEU A 167 55.12 -2.80 -2.63
N SER A 168 55.53 -2.44 -3.84
CA SER A 168 54.72 -1.60 -4.75
C SER A 168 53.43 -2.31 -5.18
N ASN A 169 53.53 -3.59 -5.54
CA ASN A 169 52.38 -4.41 -5.92
C ASN A 169 51.40 -4.59 -4.76
N GLU A 170 51.87 -4.84 -3.54
CA GLU A 170 51.00 -4.95 -2.36
C GLU A 170 50.20 -3.65 -2.13
N LYS A 171 50.85 -2.49 -2.23
CA LYS A 171 50.17 -1.18 -2.12
C LYS A 171 49.16 -0.95 -3.25
N TRP A 172 49.48 -1.39 -4.47
CA TRP A 172 48.57 -1.27 -5.61
C TRP A 172 47.36 -2.18 -5.46
N ILE A 173 47.56 -3.44 -5.04
CA ILE A 173 46.48 -4.39 -4.74
C ILE A 173 45.55 -3.81 -3.68
N GLN A 174 46.10 -3.32 -2.56
CA GLN A 174 45.29 -2.72 -1.50
C GLN A 174 44.47 -1.52 -1.99
N LYS A 175 45.09 -0.63 -2.79
CA LYS A 175 44.38 0.50 -3.40
C LYS A 175 43.25 0.05 -4.33
N VAL A 176 43.48 -1.00 -5.13
CA VAL A 176 42.47 -1.55 -6.03
C VAL A 176 41.33 -2.20 -5.25
N GLU A 177 41.63 -2.92 -4.16
CA GLU A 177 40.63 -3.51 -3.27
C GLU A 177 39.75 -2.43 -2.62
N ASP A 178 40.36 -1.37 -2.09
CA ASP A 178 39.63 -0.24 -1.49
C ASP A 178 38.71 0.45 -2.50
N GLN A 179 39.22 0.76 -3.70
CA GLN A 179 38.43 1.36 -4.78
C GLN A 179 37.30 0.44 -5.25
N THR A 180 37.55 -0.87 -5.31
CA THR A 180 36.53 -1.86 -5.68
C THR A 180 35.43 -1.93 -4.62
N ARG A 181 35.81 -1.87 -3.34
CA ARG A 181 34.87 -1.87 -2.22
C ARG A 181 33.98 -0.62 -2.22
N GLU A 182 34.54 0.55 -2.51
CA GLU A 182 33.80 1.80 -2.62
C GLU A 182 32.80 1.76 -3.79
N LYS A 183 33.26 1.37 -4.98
CA LYS A 183 32.39 1.20 -6.16
C LYS A 183 31.30 0.15 -5.96
N ALA A 184 31.60 -0.94 -5.27
CA ALA A 184 30.62 -1.97 -4.95
C ALA A 184 29.52 -1.42 -4.02
N LYS A 185 29.88 -0.58 -3.05
CA LYS A 185 28.92 0.08 -2.15
C LYS A 185 28.02 1.06 -2.91
N GLU A 186 28.58 1.86 -3.81
CA GLU A 186 27.79 2.76 -4.68
C GLU A 186 26.81 1.95 -5.55
N ARG A 187 27.31 0.90 -6.22
CA ARG A 187 26.49 0.06 -7.09
C ARG A 187 25.37 -0.67 -6.33
N ALA A 188 25.65 -1.17 -5.13
CA ALA A 188 24.62 -1.80 -4.28
C ALA A 188 23.53 -0.79 -3.88
N THR A 189 23.92 0.45 -3.56
CA THR A 189 22.98 1.53 -3.24
C THR A 189 22.09 1.84 -4.43
N ASP A 190 22.67 1.95 -5.64
CA ASP A 190 21.91 2.19 -6.87
C ASP A 190 20.88 1.10 -7.16
N ILE A 191 21.24 -0.18 -6.96
CA ILE A 191 20.33 -1.31 -7.18
C ILE A 191 19.13 -1.22 -6.23
N ILE A 192 19.39 -0.99 -4.94
CA ILE A 192 18.32 -0.88 -3.93
C ILE A 192 17.42 0.32 -4.22
N VAL A 193 18.00 1.49 -4.49
CA VAL A 193 17.23 2.71 -4.82
C VAL A 193 16.40 2.51 -6.07
N THR A 194 16.96 1.89 -7.12
CA THR A 194 16.24 1.60 -8.37
C THR A 194 15.07 0.65 -8.12
N ALA A 195 15.28 -0.40 -7.32
CA ALA A 195 14.22 -1.34 -6.95
C ALA A 195 13.08 -0.62 -6.20
N MET A 196 13.42 0.28 -5.26
CA MET A 196 12.46 1.10 -4.52
C MET A 196 11.68 2.07 -5.41
N GLN A 197 12.36 2.79 -6.30
CA GLN A 197 11.75 3.78 -7.19
C GLN A 197 10.74 3.18 -8.17
N ARG A 198 10.96 1.94 -8.61
CA ARG A 198 10.06 1.25 -9.53
C ARG A 198 8.80 0.72 -8.84
N TYR A 199 8.78 0.64 -7.52
CA TYR A 199 7.60 0.19 -6.78
C TYR A 199 6.61 1.34 -6.56
N THR A 200 5.53 1.36 -7.35
CA THR A 200 4.39 2.26 -7.19
C THR A 200 3.17 1.45 -6.75
N ALA A 201 2.77 1.51 -5.49
CA ALA A 201 1.53 0.88 -5.05
C ALA A 201 0.65 1.84 -4.24
N ASP A 202 -0.65 1.81 -4.56
CA ASP A 202 -1.68 2.50 -3.80
C ASP A 202 -1.87 1.80 -2.45
N LEU A 203 -1.37 2.43 -1.39
CA LEU A 203 -1.49 1.94 -0.01
C LEU A 203 -2.89 2.25 0.54
N ILE A 204 -3.87 1.44 0.14
CA ILE A 204 -5.10 1.32 0.91
C ILE A 204 -4.94 0.08 1.77
N THR A 205 -4.48 0.26 3.02
CA THR A 205 -4.50 -0.82 4.00
C THR A 205 -5.94 -0.98 4.50
N PRO A 206 -6.66 -2.07 4.17
CA PRO A 206 -7.90 -2.36 4.87
C PRO A 206 -7.54 -2.66 6.33
N ASN A 207 -7.95 -1.77 7.23
CA ASN A 207 -7.88 -2.06 8.65
C ASN A 207 -8.95 -3.09 8.97
N SER A 208 -8.57 -4.35 9.21
CA SER A 208 -9.43 -5.27 9.95
C SER A 208 -9.37 -4.86 11.43
N SER A 209 -10.08 -3.78 11.78
CA SER A 209 -10.35 -3.49 13.17
C SER A 209 -11.38 -4.50 13.66
N GLY A 210 -11.06 -5.27 14.70
CA GLY A 210 -12.00 -6.18 15.36
C GLY A 210 -13.10 -5.46 16.14
N VAL A 211 -13.56 -4.32 15.64
CA VAL A 211 -14.51 -3.41 16.29
C VAL A 211 -15.74 -3.33 15.40
N VAL A 212 -16.90 -3.68 15.94
CA VAL A 212 -18.19 -3.59 15.25
C VAL A 212 -19.02 -2.51 15.93
N GLN A 213 -19.51 -1.57 15.12
CA GLN A 213 -20.41 -0.51 15.58
C GLN A 213 -21.85 -1.02 15.61
N LEU A 214 -22.55 -0.71 16.68
CA LEU A 214 -23.96 -1.05 16.86
C LEU A 214 -24.84 0.15 16.53
N PRO A 215 -26.01 -0.05 15.91
CA PRO A 215 -26.93 1.04 15.59
C PRO A 215 -27.65 1.63 16.81
N ASN A 216 -27.77 0.87 17.91
CA ASN A 216 -28.40 1.29 19.17
C ASN A 216 -28.16 0.25 20.29
N ASP A 217 -28.45 0.63 21.54
CA ASP A 217 -28.37 -0.25 22.71
C ASP A 217 -29.41 -1.38 22.70
N GLU A 218 -30.52 -1.26 21.98
CA GLU A 218 -31.47 -2.37 21.81
C GLU A 218 -30.81 -3.54 21.08
N MET A 219 -30.01 -3.26 20.05
CA MET A 219 -29.23 -4.25 19.32
C MET A 219 -28.20 -4.92 20.22
N LYS A 220 -27.54 -4.15 21.11
CA LYS A 220 -26.65 -4.68 22.15
C LYS A 220 -27.36 -5.72 23.02
N GLY A 221 -28.58 -5.42 23.48
CA GLY A 221 -29.42 -6.34 24.25
C GLY A 221 -29.80 -7.61 23.48
N ARG A 222 -30.10 -7.51 22.18
CA ARG A 222 -30.41 -8.67 21.32
C ARG A 222 -29.19 -9.56 21.05
N ILE A 223 -28.01 -8.96 20.89
CA ILE A 223 -26.73 -9.68 20.70
C ILE A 223 -26.37 -10.48 21.95
N ILE A 224 -26.54 -9.90 23.15
CA ILE A 224 -26.35 -10.63 24.42
C ILE A 224 -27.40 -11.74 24.53
N GLY A 225 -28.67 -11.41 24.29
CA GLY A 225 -29.81 -12.31 24.46
C GLY A 225 -30.15 -12.59 25.93
N LYS A 226 -31.26 -13.27 26.17
CA LYS A 226 -31.66 -13.66 27.55
C LYS A 226 -30.57 -14.56 28.16
N GLU A 227 -30.08 -14.17 29.34
CA GLU A 227 -29.02 -14.87 30.08
C GLU A 227 -27.68 -15.03 29.31
N GLY A 228 -27.43 -14.17 28.31
CA GLY A 228 -26.22 -14.27 27.48
C GLY A 228 -26.23 -15.43 26.49
N ARG A 229 -27.40 -16.03 26.21
CA ARG A 229 -27.50 -17.20 25.32
C ARG A 229 -26.99 -16.94 23.90
N ASN A 230 -27.29 -15.77 23.36
CA ASN A 230 -26.93 -15.44 21.97
C ASN A 230 -25.43 -15.17 21.85
N ILE A 231 -24.86 -14.40 22.78
CA ILE A 231 -23.41 -14.14 22.77
C ILE A 231 -22.61 -15.43 22.96
N LYS A 232 -23.02 -16.32 23.88
CA LYS A 232 -22.39 -17.64 24.02
C LYS A 232 -22.48 -18.50 22.76
N SER A 233 -23.60 -18.41 22.03
CA SER A 233 -23.77 -19.14 20.76
C SER A 233 -22.85 -18.57 19.68
N LEU A 234 -22.70 -17.23 19.62
CA LEU A 234 -21.74 -16.55 18.75
C LEU A 234 -20.29 -16.94 19.08
N GLU A 235 -19.93 -16.94 20.37
CA GLU A 235 -18.61 -17.35 20.85
C GLU A 235 -18.31 -18.81 20.53
N MET A 236 -19.27 -19.71 20.74
CA MET A 236 -19.11 -21.13 20.45
C MET A 236 -19.03 -21.40 18.94
N ALA A 237 -19.86 -20.75 18.13
CA ALA A 237 -19.87 -20.93 16.68
C ALA A 237 -18.62 -20.35 16.00
N THR A 238 -18.14 -19.19 16.45
CA THR A 238 -16.97 -18.52 15.84
C THR A 238 -15.64 -18.91 16.50
N GLY A 239 -15.68 -19.41 17.73
CA GLY A 239 -14.51 -19.64 18.58
C GLY A 239 -13.78 -18.37 19.01
N MET A 240 -14.43 -17.19 18.93
CA MET A 240 -13.89 -15.88 19.33
C MET A 240 -14.64 -15.35 20.55
N GLU A 241 -14.02 -14.45 21.31
CA GLU A 241 -14.65 -13.80 22.47
C GLU A 241 -15.19 -12.43 22.08
N PHE A 242 -16.43 -12.11 22.49
CA PHE A 242 -17.06 -10.83 22.19
C PHE A 242 -17.07 -9.97 23.45
N VAL A 243 -16.13 -9.03 23.54
CA VAL A 243 -15.98 -8.13 24.67
C VAL A 243 -16.93 -6.95 24.52
N ILE A 244 -17.89 -6.88 25.44
CA ILE A 244 -18.82 -5.77 25.56
C ILE A 244 -18.30 -4.84 26.66
N GLY A 245 -17.71 -3.71 26.26
CA GLY A 245 -17.17 -2.72 27.19
C GLY A 245 -18.20 -1.70 27.68
N ASP A 246 -17.70 -0.76 28.49
CA ASP A 246 -18.45 0.40 29.01
C ASP A 246 -18.73 1.45 27.94
N THR A 247 -18.04 1.39 26.79
CA THR A 247 -18.31 2.26 25.65
C THR A 247 -19.65 1.87 25.02
N PRO A 248 -20.63 2.79 24.95
CA PRO A 248 -21.88 2.53 24.27
C PRO A 248 -21.67 2.26 22.78
N GLU A 249 -22.57 1.50 22.18
CA GLU A 249 -22.64 1.26 20.72
C GLU A 249 -21.43 0.56 20.07
N ILE A 250 -20.54 -0.08 20.83
CA ILE A 250 -19.39 -0.80 20.29
C ILE A 250 -19.24 -2.20 20.91
N ILE A 251 -18.94 -3.19 20.06
CA ILE A 251 -18.49 -4.53 20.47
C ILE A 251 -17.08 -4.78 19.93
N THR A 252 -16.19 -5.27 20.79
CA THR A 252 -14.82 -5.63 20.42
C THR A 252 -14.70 -7.16 20.34
N ILE A 253 -14.15 -7.66 19.24
CA ILE A 253 -13.91 -9.09 19.01
C ILE A 253 -12.46 -9.39 19.39
N SER A 254 -12.29 -10.20 20.42
CA SER A 254 -11.01 -10.66 20.94
C SER A 254 -10.73 -12.09 20.46
N GLY A 255 -9.46 -12.36 20.13
CA GLY A 255 -9.01 -13.68 19.68
C GLY A 255 -7.78 -13.60 18.80
N PHE A 256 -6.95 -14.64 18.80
CA PHE A 256 -5.65 -14.64 18.11
C PHE A 256 -5.71 -15.04 16.63
N ASN A 257 -6.75 -15.78 16.23
CA ASN A 257 -6.93 -16.23 14.85
C ASN A 257 -7.61 -15.11 14.01
N PRO A 258 -6.91 -14.53 13.03
CA PRO A 258 -7.42 -13.40 12.25
C PRO A 258 -8.56 -13.78 11.31
N ILE A 259 -8.56 -15.01 10.79
CA ILE A 259 -9.60 -15.51 9.89
C ILE A 259 -10.90 -15.67 10.68
N ARG A 260 -10.85 -16.35 11.83
CA ARG A 260 -12.01 -16.50 12.73
C ARG A 260 -12.53 -15.15 13.23
N ARG A 261 -11.63 -14.20 13.50
CA ARG A 261 -12.01 -12.83 13.87
C ARG A 261 -12.81 -12.14 12.76
N GLU A 262 -12.40 -12.32 11.51
CA GLU A 262 -13.12 -11.77 10.36
C GLU A 262 -14.46 -12.48 10.12
N VAL A 263 -14.52 -13.81 10.27
CA VAL A 263 -15.80 -14.57 10.27
C VAL A 263 -16.75 -14.00 11.32
N ALA A 264 -16.26 -13.82 12.55
CA ALA A 264 -17.02 -13.25 13.66
C ALA A 264 -17.53 -11.83 13.36
N ARG A 265 -16.67 -10.97 12.82
CA ARG A 265 -17.00 -9.58 12.45
C ARG A 265 -18.12 -9.54 11.42
N ARG A 266 -17.95 -10.26 10.29
CA ARG A 266 -18.94 -10.30 9.21
C ARG A 266 -20.25 -10.95 9.63
N SER A 267 -20.17 -12.01 10.45
CA SER A 267 -21.36 -12.67 10.98
C SER A 267 -22.16 -11.72 11.86
N LEU A 268 -21.48 -10.97 12.74
CA LEU A 268 -22.13 -9.97 13.59
C LEU A 268 -22.76 -8.84 12.76
N GLU A 269 -22.06 -8.31 11.75
CA GLU A 269 -22.59 -7.28 10.85
C GLU A 269 -23.84 -7.75 10.09
N LYS A 270 -23.84 -8.98 9.56
CA LYS A 270 -25.01 -9.54 8.87
C LYS A 270 -26.18 -9.77 9.82
N LEU A 271 -25.93 -10.27 11.03
CA LEU A 271 -26.96 -10.46 12.05
C LEU A 271 -27.58 -9.12 12.49
N ILE A 272 -26.78 -8.06 12.58
CA ILE A 272 -27.26 -6.70 12.87
C ILE A 272 -28.15 -6.20 11.73
N MET A 273 -27.75 -6.39 10.47
CA MET A 273 -28.54 -6.00 9.31
C MET A 273 -29.87 -6.76 9.20
N ASP A 274 -29.87 -8.06 9.51
CA ASP A 274 -31.07 -8.91 9.51
C ASP A 274 -31.99 -8.63 10.72
N GLY A 275 -31.41 -8.14 11.82
CA GLY A 275 -32.13 -7.76 13.05
C GLY A 275 -32.70 -8.94 13.87
N ARG A 276 -32.52 -10.18 13.38
CA ARG A 276 -32.94 -11.43 14.02
C ARG A 276 -31.73 -12.18 14.56
N ILE A 277 -31.61 -12.23 15.88
CA ILE A 277 -30.47 -12.86 16.55
C ILE A 277 -31.00 -13.99 17.45
N ASN A 278 -30.83 -15.23 17.01
CA ASN A 278 -31.12 -16.45 17.76
C ASN A 278 -30.05 -17.51 17.46
N PRO A 279 -29.89 -18.54 18.30
CA PRO A 279 -28.79 -19.51 18.16
C PRO A 279 -28.73 -20.20 16.78
N THR A 280 -29.86 -20.67 16.26
CA THR A 280 -29.91 -21.34 14.94
C THR A 280 -29.47 -20.40 13.82
N ARG A 281 -29.96 -19.15 13.83
CA ARG A 281 -29.59 -18.15 12.84
C ARG A 281 -28.12 -17.74 12.94
N ILE A 282 -27.58 -17.68 14.16
CA ILE A 282 -26.15 -17.44 14.40
C ILE A 282 -25.33 -18.54 13.73
N GLU A 283 -25.62 -19.81 14.01
CA GLU A 283 -24.91 -20.95 13.42
C GLU A 283 -24.96 -20.92 11.89
N ASP A 284 -26.15 -20.73 11.31
CA ASP A 284 -26.33 -20.64 9.85
C ASP A 284 -25.53 -19.48 9.23
N THR A 285 -25.55 -18.31 9.88
CA THR A 285 -24.86 -17.11 9.38
C THR A 285 -23.35 -17.27 9.47
N VAL A 286 -22.85 -17.88 10.56
CA VAL A 286 -21.42 -18.18 10.72
C VAL A 286 -20.96 -19.15 9.64
N LEU A 287 -21.67 -20.26 9.42
CA LEU A 287 -21.34 -21.22 8.36
C LEU A 287 -21.37 -20.59 6.95
N GLN A 288 -22.29 -19.67 6.71
CA GLN A 288 -22.31 -18.92 5.45
C GLN A 288 -21.08 -18.00 5.32
N CYS A 289 -20.76 -17.24 6.38
CA CYS A 289 -19.59 -16.35 6.39
C CYS A 289 -18.28 -17.12 6.26
N GLU A 290 -18.15 -18.31 6.84
CA GLU A 290 -16.98 -19.18 6.67
C GLU A 290 -16.77 -19.54 5.19
N LYS A 291 -17.82 -19.99 4.50
CA LYS A 291 -17.75 -20.31 3.06
C LYS A 291 -17.35 -19.11 2.21
N GLU A 292 -17.93 -17.94 2.48
CA GLU A 292 -17.58 -16.71 1.76
C GLU A 292 -16.12 -16.30 2.00
N ILE A 293 -15.59 -16.49 3.22
CA ILE A 293 -14.19 -16.21 3.50
C ILE A 293 -13.27 -17.23 2.81
N ASP A 294 -13.63 -18.51 2.78
CA ASP A 294 -12.87 -19.52 2.04
C ASP A 294 -12.80 -19.22 0.53
N GLU A 295 -13.90 -18.74 -0.06
CA GLU A 295 -13.94 -18.25 -1.44
C GLU A 295 -12.99 -17.07 -1.65
N ILE A 296 -12.99 -16.08 -0.74
CA ILE A 296 -12.08 -14.93 -0.80
C ILE A 296 -10.62 -15.37 -0.65
N ILE A 297 -10.32 -16.31 0.26
CA ILE A 297 -8.97 -16.87 0.42
C ILE A 297 -8.51 -17.50 -0.89
N ALA A 298 -9.35 -18.34 -1.50
CA ALA A 298 -9.03 -18.99 -2.77
C ALA A 298 -8.85 -17.97 -3.91
N GLU A 299 -9.70 -16.95 -3.98
CA GLU A 299 -9.61 -15.87 -4.96
C GLU A 299 -8.31 -15.07 -4.80
N LYS A 300 -8.00 -14.59 -3.59
CA LYS A 300 -6.81 -13.76 -3.31
C LYS A 300 -5.51 -14.53 -3.54
N GLY A 301 -5.48 -15.82 -3.21
CA GLY A 301 -4.35 -16.69 -3.53
C GLY A 301 -4.13 -16.80 -5.04
N LYS A 302 -5.18 -17.10 -5.81
CA LYS A 302 -5.12 -17.21 -7.28
C LYS A 302 -4.75 -15.88 -7.95
N GLU A 303 -5.36 -14.78 -7.50
CA GLU A 303 -5.08 -13.43 -7.98
C GLU A 303 -3.59 -13.10 -7.83
N THR A 304 -3.00 -13.43 -6.67
CA THR A 304 -1.58 -13.16 -6.40
C THR A 304 -0.66 -13.98 -7.29
N VAL A 305 -0.96 -15.27 -7.49
CA VAL A 305 -0.17 -16.14 -8.39
C VAL A 305 -0.25 -15.63 -9.83
N LEU A 306 -1.43 -15.18 -10.26
CA LEU A 306 -1.66 -14.63 -11.59
C LEU A 306 -0.94 -13.28 -11.80
N GLU A 307 -1.00 -12.39 -10.81
CA GLU A 307 -0.33 -11.08 -10.83
C GLU A 307 1.17 -11.20 -11.09
N PHE A 308 1.81 -12.21 -10.50
CA PHE A 308 3.23 -12.49 -10.65
C PHE A 308 3.55 -13.52 -11.75
N ASN A 309 2.54 -14.00 -12.48
CA ASN A 309 2.66 -15.00 -13.55
C ASN A 309 3.44 -16.27 -13.13
N LEU A 310 3.20 -16.75 -11.90
CA LEU A 310 3.87 -17.93 -11.36
C LEU A 310 3.22 -19.22 -11.86
N GLN A 311 4.04 -20.17 -12.30
CA GLN A 311 3.59 -21.49 -12.74
C GLN A 311 4.00 -22.59 -11.74
N GLY A 312 3.19 -23.66 -11.68
CA GLY A 312 3.51 -24.85 -10.88
C GLY A 312 3.43 -24.64 -9.37
N VAL A 313 2.71 -23.61 -8.88
CA VAL A 313 2.49 -23.40 -7.44
C VAL A 313 1.44 -24.39 -6.93
N SER A 314 1.76 -25.16 -5.89
CA SER A 314 0.84 -26.16 -5.33
C SER A 314 -0.43 -25.52 -4.75
N PRO A 315 -1.60 -26.21 -4.81
CA PRO A 315 -2.85 -25.69 -4.24
C PRO A 315 -2.74 -25.31 -2.76
N GLU A 316 -1.96 -26.07 -1.98
CA GLU A 316 -1.73 -25.76 -0.56
C GLU A 316 -1.02 -24.42 -0.36
N VAL A 317 0.01 -24.12 -1.16
CA VAL A 317 0.70 -22.83 -1.13
C VAL A 317 -0.22 -21.70 -1.57
N VAL A 318 -1.02 -21.90 -2.62
CA VAL A 318 -2.00 -20.90 -3.09
C VAL A 318 -3.02 -20.55 -2.00
N THR A 319 -3.60 -21.55 -1.34
CA THR A 319 -4.55 -21.34 -0.25
C THR A 319 -3.89 -20.63 0.94
N THR A 320 -2.66 -21.04 1.30
CA THR A 320 -1.91 -20.43 2.41
C THR A 320 -1.58 -18.96 2.14
N LEU A 321 -1.20 -18.64 0.90
CA LEU A 321 -0.95 -17.27 0.45
C LEU A 321 -2.22 -16.41 0.58
N GLY A 322 -3.39 -16.95 0.19
CA GLY A 322 -4.68 -16.29 0.36
C GLY A 322 -5.01 -15.96 1.82
N LYS A 323 -4.67 -16.85 2.76
CA LYS A 323 -4.89 -16.63 4.20
C LYS A 323 -4.14 -15.40 4.74
N LEU A 324 -2.99 -15.06 4.16
CA LEU A 324 -2.22 -13.87 4.56
C LEU A 324 -2.98 -12.56 4.31
N TYR A 325 -4.00 -12.56 3.45
CA TYR A 325 -4.87 -11.40 3.22
C TYR A 325 -5.61 -10.96 4.49
N PHE A 326 -5.95 -11.88 5.39
CA PHE A 326 -6.60 -11.54 6.65
C PHE A 326 -5.60 -11.29 7.79
N ARG A 327 -4.31 -11.54 7.57
CA ARG A 327 -3.27 -11.35 8.58
C ARG A 327 -2.70 -9.95 8.50
N THR A 328 -2.52 -9.33 9.67
CA THR A 328 -1.78 -8.08 9.82
C THR A 328 -0.58 -8.28 10.74
N SER A 329 0.52 -7.59 10.43
CA SER A 329 1.73 -7.51 11.24
C SER A 329 2.15 -6.05 11.33
N TYR A 330 2.28 -5.50 12.55
CA TYR A 330 2.62 -4.09 12.77
C TYR A 330 1.80 -3.10 11.93
N SER A 331 0.48 -3.30 11.85
CA SER A 331 -0.49 -2.52 11.04
C SER A 331 -0.41 -2.67 9.51
N GLN A 332 0.49 -3.51 8.98
CA GLN A 332 0.58 -3.83 7.56
C GLN A 332 -0.10 -5.16 7.26
N ASN A 333 -0.79 -5.24 6.12
CA ASN A 333 -1.34 -6.49 5.61
C ASN A 333 -0.19 -7.42 5.17
N VAL A 334 -0.18 -8.68 5.63
CA VAL A 334 0.95 -9.60 5.38
C VAL A 334 1.01 -10.06 3.93
N LEU A 335 -0.14 -10.28 3.27
CA LEU A 335 -0.15 -10.61 1.84
C LEU A 335 0.46 -9.45 1.03
N MET A 336 0.03 -8.21 1.30
CA MET A 336 0.57 -7.03 0.62
C MET A 336 2.09 -6.89 0.84
N HIS A 337 2.54 -7.05 2.08
CA HIS A 337 3.96 -7.08 2.42
C HIS A 337 4.71 -8.17 1.63
N SER A 338 4.15 -9.38 1.54
CA SER A 338 4.76 -10.47 0.78
C SER A 338 4.86 -10.17 -0.71
N LYS A 339 3.85 -9.52 -1.31
CA LYS A 339 3.89 -9.05 -2.70
C LYS A 339 5.00 -8.02 -2.92
N GLU A 340 5.20 -7.10 -1.98
CA GLU A 340 6.27 -6.10 -2.01
C GLU A 340 7.65 -6.73 -1.94
N VAL A 341 7.85 -7.65 -0.98
CA VAL A 341 9.11 -8.37 -0.81
C VAL A 341 9.40 -9.20 -2.06
N ALA A 342 8.40 -9.85 -2.65
CA ALA A 342 8.52 -10.55 -3.93
C ALA A 342 9.02 -9.63 -5.05
N PHE A 343 8.39 -8.46 -5.20
CA PHE A 343 8.77 -7.47 -6.20
C PHE A 343 10.22 -7.00 -6.02
N PHE A 344 10.60 -6.56 -4.81
CA PHE A 344 11.97 -6.13 -4.53
C PHE A 344 12.98 -7.27 -4.74
N SER A 345 12.66 -8.48 -4.30
CA SER A 345 13.54 -9.64 -4.46
C SER A 345 13.79 -9.94 -5.94
N ARG A 346 12.74 -9.92 -6.77
CA ARG A 346 12.87 -10.09 -8.23
C ARG A 346 13.77 -9.03 -8.84
N MET A 347 13.49 -7.76 -8.54
CA MET A 347 14.22 -6.61 -9.08
C MET A 347 15.71 -6.64 -8.70
N ILE A 348 16.02 -6.93 -7.44
CA ILE A 348 17.40 -7.02 -6.96
C ILE A 348 18.12 -8.18 -7.65
N ALA A 349 17.49 -9.35 -7.77
CA ALA A 349 18.08 -10.49 -8.43
C ALA A 349 18.36 -10.23 -9.92
N GLU A 350 17.41 -9.64 -10.64
CA GLU A 350 17.57 -9.29 -12.07
C GLU A 350 18.72 -8.28 -12.29
N GLU A 351 18.84 -7.25 -11.46
CA GLU A 351 19.94 -6.27 -11.54
C GLU A 351 21.32 -6.89 -11.20
N LEU A 352 21.34 -7.99 -10.42
CA LEU A 352 22.54 -8.78 -10.13
C LEU A 352 22.83 -9.86 -11.18
N GLY A 353 21.99 -10.01 -12.21
CA GLY A 353 22.13 -11.04 -13.25
C GLY A 353 21.76 -12.45 -12.79
N LEU A 354 20.95 -12.57 -11.73
CA LEU A 354 20.43 -13.82 -11.19
C LEU A 354 19.04 -14.13 -11.74
N ASP A 355 18.53 -15.33 -11.45
CA ASP A 355 17.17 -15.72 -11.84
C ASP A 355 16.13 -15.01 -10.98
N GLY A 356 15.39 -14.08 -11.61
CA GLY A 356 14.35 -13.30 -10.96
C GLY A 356 13.19 -14.14 -10.42
N GLU A 357 12.86 -15.28 -11.04
CA GLU A 357 11.71 -16.10 -10.62
C GLU A 357 11.98 -16.77 -9.26
N ILE A 358 13.21 -17.22 -9.03
CA ILE A 358 13.60 -17.84 -7.75
C ILE A 358 13.53 -16.82 -6.61
N ALA A 359 14.06 -15.62 -6.85
CA ALA A 359 14.02 -14.54 -5.87
C ALA A 359 12.59 -14.09 -5.59
N LEU A 360 11.77 -13.98 -6.64
CA LEU A 360 10.34 -13.67 -6.56
C LEU A 360 9.59 -14.67 -5.70
N ARG A 361 9.76 -15.98 -5.94
CA ARG A 361 9.13 -17.05 -5.15
C ARG A 361 9.60 -17.03 -3.70
N GLY A 362 10.90 -16.88 -3.48
CA GLY A 362 11.48 -16.72 -2.13
C GLY A 362 10.87 -15.54 -1.37
N GLY A 363 10.76 -14.37 -2.02
CA GLY A 363 10.18 -13.18 -1.43
C GLY A 363 8.68 -13.27 -1.21
N LEU A 364 7.92 -13.88 -2.12
CA LEU A 364 6.47 -14.03 -1.99
C LEU A 364 6.10 -15.02 -0.87
N PHE A 365 6.93 -16.03 -0.66
CA PHE A 365 6.63 -17.14 0.24
C PHE A 365 7.32 -17.04 1.60
N HIS A 366 8.20 -16.06 1.82
CA HIS A 366 8.97 -15.93 3.06
C HIS A 366 8.09 -15.97 4.32
N ASP A 367 6.91 -15.36 4.23
CA ASP A 367 5.98 -15.18 5.34
C ASP A 367 4.81 -16.18 5.38
N LEU A 368 4.82 -17.24 4.55
CA LEU A 368 3.74 -18.25 4.51
C LEU A 368 3.40 -18.83 5.88
N GLY A 369 4.40 -19.02 6.74
CA GLY A 369 4.19 -19.57 8.08
C GLY A 369 3.24 -18.72 8.94
N LYS A 370 3.19 -17.39 8.74
CA LYS A 370 2.30 -16.49 9.50
C LYS A 370 0.81 -16.77 9.29
N ALA A 371 0.46 -17.52 8.24
CA ALA A 371 -0.92 -17.97 8.00
C ALA A 371 -1.37 -19.10 8.94
N VAL A 372 -0.44 -19.86 9.53
CA VAL A 372 -0.73 -21.10 10.28
C VAL A 372 -0.10 -21.14 11.68
N THR A 373 0.54 -20.06 12.14
CA THR A 373 1.17 -19.99 13.48
C THR A 373 0.22 -20.19 14.66
N ALA A 374 -1.10 -20.10 14.45
CA ALA A 374 -2.09 -20.41 15.48
C ALA A 374 -2.34 -21.93 15.63
N GLU A 375 -1.95 -22.73 14.65
CA GLU A 375 -2.21 -24.17 14.57
C GLU A 375 -0.92 -24.99 14.76
N VAL A 376 0.22 -24.42 14.35
CA VAL A 376 1.54 -25.07 14.40
C VAL A 376 2.50 -24.25 15.24
N GLU A 377 3.10 -24.87 16.24
CA GLU A 377 4.11 -24.25 17.11
C GLU A 377 5.49 -24.23 16.42
N GLY A 378 6.16 -23.07 16.45
CA GLY A 378 7.52 -22.90 15.94
C GLY A 378 7.76 -21.57 15.21
N PRO A 379 9.00 -21.30 14.78
CA PRO A 379 9.32 -20.13 13.98
C PRO A 379 8.59 -20.16 12.63
N HIS A 380 7.93 -19.05 12.28
CA HIS A 380 7.16 -18.97 11.04
C HIS A 380 8.01 -19.17 9.78
N ALA A 381 9.29 -18.80 9.81
CA ALA A 381 10.23 -19.07 8.71
C ALA A 381 10.39 -20.57 8.44
N LEU A 382 10.55 -21.38 9.48
CA LEU A 382 10.68 -22.84 9.35
C LEU A 382 9.37 -23.49 8.92
N ILE A 383 8.24 -23.03 9.47
CA ILE A 383 6.90 -23.53 9.09
C ILE A 383 6.61 -23.19 7.62
N GLY A 384 6.89 -21.96 7.19
CA GLY A 384 6.74 -21.54 5.79
C GLY A 384 7.61 -22.36 4.84
N ALA A 385 8.85 -22.66 5.25
CA ALA A 385 9.77 -23.49 4.48
C ALA A 385 9.27 -24.93 4.33
N ASP A 386 8.67 -25.51 5.37
CA ASP A 386 8.07 -26.85 5.28
C ASP A 386 6.86 -26.88 4.33
N ILE A 387 5.98 -25.86 4.40
CA ILE A 387 4.84 -25.72 3.47
C ILE A 387 5.34 -25.62 2.02
N ALA A 388 6.35 -24.78 1.76
CA ALA A 388 6.96 -24.64 0.44
C ALA A 388 7.60 -25.96 -0.03
N LYS A 389 8.28 -26.69 0.87
CA LYS A 389 8.88 -27.99 0.58
C LYS A 389 7.83 -29.04 0.22
N ARG A 390 6.73 -29.14 0.96
CA ARG A 390 5.59 -30.03 0.64
C ARG A 390 4.91 -29.63 -0.67
N GLY A 391 4.93 -28.34 -0.99
CA GLY A 391 4.47 -27.79 -2.26
C GLY A 391 5.38 -28.03 -3.47
N GLY A 392 6.56 -28.62 -3.28
CA GLY A 392 7.50 -28.95 -4.36
C GLY A 392 8.35 -27.77 -4.85
N GLU A 393 8.54 -26.73 -4.02
CA GLU A 393 9.37 -25.58 -4.37
C GLU A 393 10.88 -25.93 -4.47
N ASP A 394 11.63 -25.10 -5.20
CA ASP A 394 13.08 -25.26 -5.38
C ASP A 394 13.82 -25.17 -4.02
N PRO A 395 14.86 -26.00 -3.76
CA PRO A 395 15.64 -25.93 -2.52
C PRO A 395 16.20 -24.54 -2.18
N ARG A 396 16.48 -23.71 -3.19
CA ARG A 396 16.94 -22.33 -3.03
C ARG A 396 15.83 -21.41 -2.52
N VAL A 397 14.59 -21.61 -2.99
CA VAL A 397 13.39 -20.93 -2.49
C VAL A 397 13.12 -21.35 -1.05
N ILE A 398 13.17 -22.65 -0.77
CA ILE A 398 12.96 -23.20 0.59
C ILE A 398 14.00 -22.62 1.56
N ASN A 399 15.28 -22.55 1.17
CA ASN A 399 16.31 -21.94 2.02
C ASN A 399 16.08 -20.43 2.21
N ALA A 400 15.68 -19.70 1.17
CA ALA A 400 15.38 -18.27 1.30
C ALA A 400 14.24 -18.02 2.29
N ILE A 401 13.19 -18.86 2.27
CA ILE A 401 12.10 -18.81 3.24
C ILE A 401 12.58 -19.19 4.65
N ALA A 402 13.38 -20.25 4.81
CA ALA A 402 13.85 -20.65 6.14
C ALA A 402 14.84 -19.64 6.76
N ALA A 403 15.65 -18.97 5.93
CA ALA A 403 16.77 -18.17 6.39
C ALA A 403 16.49 -16.65 6.46
N HIS A 404 15.31 -16.16 6.06
CA HIS A 404 15.03 -14.70 6.08
C HIS A 404 15.00 -14.08 7.49
N HIS A 405 15.02 -14.89 8.54
CA HIS A 405 15.26 -14.47 9.94
C HIS A 405 16.49 -15.15 10.56
N GLU A 406 17.40 -15.66 9.71
CA GLU A 406 18.65 -16.32 10.10
C GLU A 406 18.47 -17.58 10.98
N GLU A 407 17.28 -18.20 10.96
CA GLU A 407 17.00 -19.47 11.65
C GLU A 407 17.86 -20.63 11.11
N VAL A 408 18.29 -20.53 9.85
CA VAL A 408 19.22 -21.44 9.19
C VAL A 408 20.27 -20.66 8.39
N PRO A 409 21.46 -21.24 8.12
CA PRO A 409 22.48 -20.58 7.30
C PRO A 409 22.01 -20.27 5.88
N PHE A 410 22.57 -19.21 5.30
CA PHE A 410 22.39 -18.88 3.88
C PHE A 410 23.09 -19.94 3.02
N ALA A 411 22.31 -20.84 2.43
CA ALA A 411 22.81 -21.85 1.49
C ALA A 411 22.77 -21.34 0.03
N SER A 412 22.09 -20.22 -0.22
CA SER A 412 21.95 -19.61 -1.53
C SER A 412 22.03 -18.08 -1.46
N ILE A 413 22.44 -17.44 -2.55
CA ILE A 413 22.46 -15.98 -2.69
C ILE A 413 21.06 -15.36 -2.64
N TYR A 414 20.00 -16.14 -2.89
CA TYR A 414 18.62 -15.67 -2.80
C TYR A 414 18.18 -15.36 -1.36
N SER A 415 18.75 -16.03 -0.37
CA SER A 415 18.43 -15.83 1.05
C SER A 415 18.76 -14.40 1.55
N PRO A 416 19.99 -13.88 1.34
CA PRO A 416 20.28 -12.49 1.68
C PRO A 416 19.50 -11.49 0.81
N ILE A 417 19.13 -11.82 -0.44
CA ILE A 417 18.28 -10.95 -1.27
C ILE A 417 16.88 -10.80 -0.65
N VAL A 418 16.26 -11.91 -0.24
CA VAL A 418 14.94 -11.89 0.40
C VAL A 418 14.99 -11.16 1.74
N LEU A 419 16.04 -11.37 2.55
CA LEU A 419 16.25 -10.63 3.80
C LEU A 419 16.34 -9.12 3.56
N VAL A 420 17.13 -8.68 2.57
CA VAL A 420 17.24 -7.26 2.22
C VAL A 420 15.89 -6.71 1.76
N ALA A 421 15.15 -7.45 0.92
CA ALA A 421 13.84 -7.05 0.44
C ALA A 421 12.80 -6.92 1.57
N ASP A 422 12.81 -7.83 2.55
CA ASP A 422 11.97 -7.76 3.75
C ASP A 422 12.27 -6.50 4.56
N ILE A 423 13.55 -6.25 4.87
CA ILE A 423 13.99 -5.05 5.59
C ILE A 423 13.58 -3.77 4.86
N VAL A 424 13.74 -3.71 3.53
CA VAL A 424 13.32 -2.57 2.72
C VAL A 424 11.81 -2.37 2.78
N SER A 425 11.02 -3.44 2.67
CA SER A 425 9.56 -3.35 2.77
C SER A 425 9.12 -2.86 4.16
N ALA A 426 9.75 -3.37 5.22
CA ALA A 426 9.46 -3.09 6.62
C ALA A 426 9.88 -1.70 7.11
N SER A 427 10.98 -1.16 6.59
CA SER A 427 11.61 0.08 7.09
C SER A 427 11.03 1.37 6.46
N ARG A 428 10.01 1.25 5.61
CA ARG A 428 9.39 2.41 4.94
C ARG A 428 8.62 3.28 5.93
N PRO A 429 8.82 4.61 5.92
CA PRO A 429 8.02 5.53 6.74
C PRO A 429 6.53 5.32 6.53
N GLY A 430 5.80 4.96 7.59
CA GLY A 430 4.36 4.69 7.55
C GLY A 430 3.95 3.22 7.31
N ALA A 431 4.85 2.33 6.90
CA ALA A 431 4.57 0.89 6.72
C ALA A 431 4.34 0.19 8.07
N ARG A 432 5.16 0.55 9.06
CA ARG A 432 4.92 0.27 10.47
C ARG A 432 4.59 1.60 11.13
N ARG A 433 3.31 1.96 11.23
CA ARG A 433 2.93 3.03 12.16
C ARG A 433 3.45 2.58 13.53
N GLU A 434 4.23 3.42 14.20
CA GLU A 434 4.43 3.26 15.64
C GLU A 434 3.05 3.05 16.24
N THR A 435 2.84 1.92 16.92
CA THR A 435 1.55 1.66 17.56
C THR A 435 1.21 2.88 18.40
N PHE A 436 -0.03 3.35 18.35
CA PHE A 436 -0.49 4.47 19.15
C PHE A 436 -0.09 4.31 20.63
N SER A 437 -0.01 3.05 21.11
CA SER A 437 0.53 2.70 22.44
C SER A 437 2.01 3.03 22.65
N ALA A 438 2.89 2.77 21.67
CA ALA A 438 4.32 3.08 21.78
C ALA A 438 4.55 4.60 21.73
N TYR A 439 3.75 5.30 20.93
CA TYR A 439 3.73 6.75 20.89
C TYR A 439 3.24 7.35 22.22
N ILE A 440 2.15 6.85 22.80
CA ILE A 440 1.69 7.25 24.14
C ILE A 440 2.76 6.99 25.19
N LYS A 441 3.32 5.77 25.25
CA LYS A 441 4.39 5.43 26.20
C LYS A 441 5.61 6.33 26.07
N ARG A 442 5.91 6.80 24.84
CA ARG A 442 6.98 7.76 24.60
C ARG A 442 6.65 9.14 25.17
N LEU A 443 5.42 9.62 24.98
CA LEU A 443 4.97 10.89 25.56
C LEU A 443 4.94 10.81 27.09
N GLU A 444 4.43 9.70 27.64
CA GLU A 444 4.43 9.43 29.08
C GLU A 444 5.86 9.45 29.64
N LYS A 445 6.80 8.73 29.00
CA LYS A 445 8.21 8.75 29.40
C LYS A 445 8.81 10.16 29.37
N LEU A 446 8.46 10.96 28.36
CA LEU A 446 8.92 12.35 28.23
C LEU A 446 8.38 13.24 29.37
N GLU A 447 7.12 13.05 29.74
CA GLU A 447 6.48 13.72 30.89
C GLU A 447 7.10 13.26 32.21
N ASP A 448 7.34 11.96 32.38
CA ASP A 448 7.96 11.36 33.57
C ASP A 448 9.37 11.89 33.82
N ILE A 449 10.19 12.00 32.77
CA ILE A 449 11.54 12.58 32.86
C ILE A 449 11.47 14.00 33.42
N ALA A 450 10.55 14.83 32.92
CA ALA A 450 10.42 16.20 33.41
C ALA A 450 9.80 16.27 34.81
N ASN A 451 8.80 15.43 35.13
CA ASN A 451 8.22 15.34 36.47
C ASN A 451 9.20 14.81 37.52
N SER A 452 10.31 14.17 37.11
CA SER A 452 11.34 13.67 38.04
C SER A 452 12.22 14.77 38.66
N PHE A 453 12.13 16.01 38.18
CA PHE A 453 12.93 17.12 38.69
C PHE A 453 12.24 17.88 39.81
N ASP A 454 13.01 18.29 40.82
CA ASP A 454 12.50 19.03 41.97
C ASP A 454 11.99 20.43 41.59
N GLY A 455 10.86 20.82 42.17
CA GLY A 455 10.14 22.06 41.85
C GLY A 455 9.29 22.04 40.57
N VAL A 456 9.19 20.90 39.87
CA VAL A 456 8.23 20.70 38.78
C VAL A 456 6.85 20.33 39.36
N LYS A 457 5.85 21.16 39.08
CA LYS A 457 4.45 20.91 39.48
C LYS A 457 3.76 19.94 38.53
N ARG A 458 3.91 20.16 37.21
CA ARG A 458 3.39 19.30 36.14
C ARG A 458 4.15 19.51 34.84
N ALA A 459 4.40 18.44 34.09
CA ALA A 459 4.89 18.49 32.71
C ALA A 459 3.82 17.96 31.72
N PHE A 460 3.79 18.55 30.52
CA PHE A 460 2.92 18.15 29.42
C PHE A 460 3.70 18.05 28.12
N ALA A 461 3.60 16.92 27.42
CA ALA A 461 4.13 16.77 26.08
C ALA A 461 3.12 17.30 25.04
N LEU A 462 3.51 18.32 24.29
CA LEU A 462 2.73 19.00 23.27
C LEU A 462 3.31 18.77 21.86
N GLN A 463 2.53 19.13 20.83
CA GLN A 463 2.95 19.08 19.43
C GLN A 463 3.57 17.73 19.01
N ALA A 464 2.90 16.65 19.39
CA ALA A 464 3.35 15.30 19.16
C ALA A 464 4.74 14.95 19.73
N GLY A 465 5.07 15.52 20.90
CA GLY A 465 6.34 15.28 21.58
C GLY A 465 7.48 16.21 21.12
N ARG A 466 7.20 17.20 20.26
CA ARG A 466 8.18 18.21 19.83
C ARG A 466 8.28 19.42 20.76
N GLU A 467 7.35 19.57 21.70
CA GLU A 467 7.41 20.57 22.75
C GLU A 467 7.07 19.90 24.08
N ILE A 468 7.82 20.20 25.14
CA ILE A 468 7.45 19.85 26.50
C ILE A 468 7.24 21.13 27.29
N ARG A 469 6.08 21.24 27.92
CA ARG A 469 5.70 22.39 28.73
C ARG A 469 5.67 22.01 30.20
N ILE A 470 6.48 22.70 30.99
CA ILE A 470 6.73 22.37 32.39
C ILE A 470 6.27 23.54 33.23
N LEU A 471 5.35 23.27 34.14
CA LEU A 471 4.87 24.22 35.13
C LEU A 471 5.67 24.01 36.41
N VAL A 472 6.26 25.07 36.94
CA VAL A 472 7.07 25.03 38.17
C VAL A 472 6.36 25.67 39.34
N GLU A 473 6.75 25.27 40.55
CA GLU A 473 6.27 25.88 41.79
C GLU A 473 6.93 27.25 42.01
N GLU A 474 6.11 28.30 42.04
CA GLU A 474 6.57 29.69 42.11
C GLU A 474 7.28 30.07 43.42
N GLU A 475 7.02 29.33 44.50
CA GLU A 475 7.56 29.57 45.84
C GLU A 475 8.97 28.99 46.03
N HIS A 476 9.30 27.93 45.28
CA HIS A 476 10.54 27.16 45.45
C HIS A 476 11.59 27.47 44.37
N LEU A 477 11.21 28.07 43.24
CA LEU A 477 12.09 28.36 42.11
C LEU A 477 12.07 29.84 41.71
N ASP A 478 13.27 30.42 41.60
CA ASP A 478 13.49 31.76 41.04
C ASP A 478 13.73 31.70 39.52
N ASP A 479 13.83 32.86 38.87
CA ASP A 479 13.96 32.96 37.41
C ASP A 479 15.29 32.40 36.88
N GLU A 480 16.36 32.43 37.69
CA GLU A 480 17.65 31.87 37.30
C GLU A 480 17.64 30.35 37.38
N LYS A 481 17.09 29.79 38.46
CA LYS A 481 16.89 28.34 38.64
C LYS A 481 15.95 27.78 37.59
N THR A 482 14.93 28.52 37.17
CA THR A 482 14.01 28.11 36.09
C THR A 482 14.75 27.91 34.76
N LYS A 483 15.73 28.76 34.44
CA LYS A 483 16.57 28.61 33.24
C LYS A 483 17.52 27.42 33.33
N ILE A 484 18.06 27.14 34.51
CA ILE A 484 18.92 26.00 34.77
C ILE A 484 18.12 24.71 34.63
N LEU A 485 16.93 24.64 35.24
CA LEU A 485 16.00 23.52 35.15
C LEU A 485 15.63 23.19 33.70
N ALA A 486 15.35 24.21 32.88
CA ALA A 486 15.07 24.01 31.45
C ALA A 486 16.25 23.35 30.70
N ARG A 487 17.49 23.72 31.04
CA ARG A 487 18.70 23.13 30.43
C ARG A 487 18.95 21.71 30.92
N ASP A 488 18.76 21.45 32.20
CA ASP A 488 19.01 20.14 32.80
C ASP A 488 17.98 19.10 32.31
N ILE A 489 16.72 19.51 32.17
CA ILE A 489 15.66 18.67 31.57
C ILE A 489 15.99 18.39 30.10
N ALA A 490 16.42 19.40 29.33
CA ALA A 490 16.80 19.20 27.93
C ALA A 490 17.94 18.18 27.78
N ARG A 491 18.97 18.25 28.62
CA ARG A 491 20.09 17.28 28.62
C ARG A 491 19.62 15.88 29.00
N LYS A 492 18.82 15.74 30.06
CA LYS A 492 18.33 14.42 30.48
C LYS A 492 17.45 13.76 29.43
N ILE A 493 16.65 14.54 28.69
CA ILE A 493 15.88 14.03 27.54
C ILE A 493 16.82 13.55 26.43
N GLU A 494 17.89 14.29 26.13
CA GLU A 494 18.90 13.92 25.14
C GLU A 494 19.63 12.61 25.51
N ASP A 495 19.93 12.42 26.80
CA ASP A 495 20.64 11.23 27.30
C ASP A 495 19.74 9.97 27.38
N GLU A 496 18.46 10.12 27.78
CA GLU A 496 17.57 8.98 28.09
C GLU A 496 16.58 8.62 26.97
N MET A 497 16.45 9.45 25.93
CA MET A 497 15.51 9.25 24.83
C MET A 497 16.14 9.56 23.46
N ASN A 498 16.12 8.56 22.57
CA ASN A 498 16.40 8.77 21.16
C ASN A 498 15.20 9.43 20.48
N TYR A 499 15.32 10.69 20.07
CA TYR A 499 14.26 11.43 19.38
C TYR A 499 14.74 11.98 18.02
N PRO A 500 13.99 11.74 16.93
CA PRO A 500 14.33 12.31 15.62
C PRO A 500 13.93 13.79 15.57
N GLY A 501 14.91 14.67 15.80
CA GLY A 501 14.76 16.13 15.70
C GLY A 501 14.87 16.85 17.05
N GLN A 502 14.55 18.14 17.05
CA GLN A 502 14.68 18.98 18.25
C GLN A 502 13.38 18.97 19.08
N ILE A 503 13.53 18.83 20.40
CA ILE A 503 12.44 18.99 21.37
C ILE A 503 12.59 20.35 22.04
N ARG A 504 11.53 21.16 22.00
CA ARG A 504 11.50 22.46 22.67
C ARG A 504 11.08 22.29 24.13
N VAL A 505 11.99 22.55 25.06
CA VAL A 505 11.70 22.58 26.50
C VAL A 505 11.25 23.98 26.91
N ASN A 506 10.02 24.10 27.39
CA ASN A 506 9.40 25.36 27.81
C ASN A 506 9.01 25.29 29.28
N VAL A 507 9.76 25.99 30.13
CA VAL A 507 9.50 26.06 31.57
C VAL A 507 8.79 27.36 31.88
N ILE A 508 7.61 27.26 32.49
CA ILE A 508 6.71 28.38 32.78
C ILE A 508 6.54 28.48 34.28
N ARG A 509 6.97 29.62 34.84
CA ARG A 509 6.67 30.05 36.20
C ARG A 509 5.51 31.04 36.15
N GLU A 510 4.38 30.68 36.75
CA GLU A 510 3.17 31.49 36.74
C GLU A 510 2.76 31.86 38.17
N LYS A 511 2.63 33.16 38.44
CA LYS A 511 2.07 33.70 39.69
C LYS A 511 0.65 34.17 39.48
N ARG A 512 -0.31 33.63 40.24
CA ARG A 512 -1.72 34.05 40.18
C ARG A 512 -2.14 34.70 41.49
N ALA A 513 -2.31 36.02 41.48
CA ALA A 513 -2.96 36.74 42.57
C ALA A 513 -4.44 36.96 42.23
N VAL A 514 -5.34 36.54 43.11
CA VAL A 514 -6.78 36.72 42.95
C VAL A 514 -7.29 37.47 44.16
N GLU A 515 -7.91 38.63 43.94
CA GLU A 515 -8.52 39.45 44.99
C GLU A 515 -9.98 39.72 44.63
N TYR A 516 -10.85 39.64 45.63
CA TYR A 516 -12.28 39.87 45.47
C TYR A 516 -12.63 41.17 46.17
N ALA A 517 -13.02 42.19 45.40
CA ALA A 517 -13.60 43.40 45.97
C ALA A 517 -14.98 43.07 46.54
N ARG A 518 -15.26 43.55 47.75
CA ARG A 518 -16.61 43.54 48.33
C ARG A 518 -17.23 44.93 48.28
#